data_AF-A0AAV2QZS2-F1
#
_entry.id   AF-A0AAV2QZS2-F1
#
_cell.length_a   1.000
_cell.length_b   1.000
_cell.length_c   1.000
_cell.angle_alpha   90.00
_cell.angle_beta   90.00
_cell.angle_gamma   90.00
#
_symmetry.space_group_name_H-M   'P 1'
#
loop_
_entity.id
_entity.type
_entity.pdbx_description
1 polymer ?
#
loop_
_entity_poly.entity_id
_entity_poly.type
_entity_poly.pdbx_seq_one_letter_code
_entity_poly.pdbx_strand_id
1 'polypeptide(L)'
;MTSKENILQIQRIQNKLLKVLMKKNDMYATNKLHNELKILKVEDLVDQEILTFVSCFKNKTLPKIFDNYFQFRGDYQQIQTRNIENHLIIPFSRTNYGEQTLKVRGPLLWNELPC
;
A
#
# COMPACT_ATOMS: atom_id res chain seq x y z
N MET A 1 -16.61 3.01 -12.15
CA MET A 1 -15.24 3.41 -12.52
C MET A 1 -14.45 3.79 -11.27
N THR A 2 -14.22 2.88 -10.31
CA THR A 2 -14.16 3.35 -8.91
C THR A 2 -12.80 3.43 -8.20
N SER A 3 -11.71 2.81 -8.67
CA SER A 3 -10.32 3.16 -8.27
C SER A 3 -9.33 2.23 -8.97
N LYS A 4 -9.57 0.92 -8.85
CA LYS A 4 -8.71 -0.14 -9.42
C LYS A 4 -8.60 -0.06 -10.95
N GLU A 5 -9.70 0.23 -11.63
CA GLU A 5 -9.71 0.42 -13.08
C GLU A 5 -8.83 1.59 -13.51
N ASN A 6 -8.83 2.68 -12.73
CA ASN A 6 -8.02 3.87 -13.01
C ASN A 6 -6.53 3.57 -12.79
N ILE A 7 -6.17 2.87 -11.70
CA ILE A 7 -4.80 2.42 -11.44
C ILE A 7 -4.30 1.54 -12.60
N LEU A 8 -5.12 0.61 -13.08
CA LEU A 8 -4.78 -0.24 -14.22
C LEU A 8 -4.59 0.56 -15.51
N GLN A 9 -5.41 1.57 -15.76
CA GLN A 9 -5.24 2.46 -16.91
C GLN A 9 -3.91 3.21 -16.84
N ILE A 10 -3.56 3.78 -15.68
CA ILE A 10 -2.29 4.48 -15.48
C ILE A 10 -1.11 3.49 -15.63
N GLN A 11 -1.20 2.28 -15.08
CA GLN A 11 -0.17 1.25 -15.26
C GLN A 11 0.05 0.91 -16.73
N ARG A 12 -1.03 0.82 -17.53
CA ARG A 12 -0.92 0.58 -18.98
C ARG A 12 -0.21 1.72 -19.69
N ILE A 13 -0.47 2.97 -19.30
CA ILE A 13 0.21 4.14 -19.84
C ILE A 13 1.70 4.13 -19.47
N GLN A 14 2.03 3.88 -18.19
CA GLN A 14 3.41 3.75 -17.71
C GLN A 14 4.16 2.67 -18.50
N ASN A 15 3.57 1.49 -18.65
CA ASN A 15 4.15 0.38 -19.40
C ASN A 15 4.45 0.74 -20.86
N LYS A 16 3.51 1.41 -21.55
CA LYS A 16 3.70 1.86 -22.93
C LYS A 16 4.82 2.89 -23.02
N LEU A 17 4.82 3.86 -22.12
CA LEU A 17 5.83 4.93 -22.08
C LEU A 17 7.24 4.34 -21.90
N LEU A 18 7.42 3.42 -20.95
CA LEU A 18 8.72 2.77 -20.72
C LEU A 18 9.22 2.03 -21.96
N LYS A 19 8.34 1.33 -22.69
CA LYS A 19 8.72 0.64 -23.93
C LYS A 19 9.16 1.60 -25.02
N VAL A 20 8.41 2.68 -25.22
CA VAL A 20 8.73 3.72 -26.22
C VAL A 20 10.07 4.38 -25.90
N LEU A 21 10.27 4.82 -24.64
CA LEU A 21 11.50 5.48 -24.21
C LEU A 21 12.73 4.57 -24.34
N MET A 22 12.58 3.29 -23.99
CA MET A 22 13.67 2.30 -24.06
C MET A 22 13.81 1.64 -25.43
N LYS A 23 13.05 2.11 -26.44
CA LYS A 23 13.01 1.58 -27.81
C LYS A 23 12.84 0.05 -27.83
N LYS A 24 11.99 -0.50 -26.96
CA LYS A 24 11.68 -1.93 -26.91
C LYS A 24 10.43 -2.23 -27.73
N ASN A 25 10.33 -3.46 -28.22
CA ASN A 25 9.12 -3.97 -28.86
C ASN A 25 7.95 -4.03 -27.86
N ASP A 26 6.73 -3.88 -28.37
CA ASP A 26 5.47 -4.02 -27.65
C ASP A 26 5.32 -5.36 -26.91
N MET A 27 5.95 -6.44 -27.39
CA MET A 27 5.95 -7.75 -26.71
C MET A 27 6.97 -7.87 -25.57
N TYR A 28 7.83 -6.87 -25.36
CA TYR A 28 8.83 -6.93 -24.31
C TYR A 28 8.18 -6.98 -22.91
N ALA A 29 8.71 -7.81 -22.02
CA ALA A 29 8.19 -7.97 -20.67
C ALA A 29 8.36 -6.68 -19.86
N THR A 30 7.24 -6.06 -19.42
CA THR A 30 7.26 -4.81 -18.66
C THR A 30 7.87 -4.99 -17.28
N ASN A 31 7.61 -6.10 -16.60
CA ASN A 31 8.23 -6.42 -15.31
C ASN A 31 9.76 -6.36 -15.38
N LYS A 32 10.34 -6.80 -16.50
CA LYS A 32 11.78 -6.73 -16.71
C LYS A 32 12.27 -5.27 -16.81
N LEU A 33 11.54 -4.41 -17.54
CA LEU A 33 11.85 -2.97 -17.59
C LEU A 33 11.76 -2.30 -16.23
N HIS A 34 10.71 -2.59 -15.45
CA HIS A 34 10.55 -2.06 -14.10
C HIS A 34 11.74 -2.41 -13.20
N ASN A 35 12.18 -3.68 -13.24
CA ASN A 35 13.31 -4.14 -12.45
C ASN A 35 14.64 -3.55 -12.94
N GLU A 36 14.89 -3.53 -14.25
CA GLU A 36 16.11 -2.97 -14.85
C GLU A 36 16.27 -1.47 -14.56
N LEU A 37 15.16 -0.72 -14.65
CA LEU A 37 15.14 0.71 -14.39
C LEU A 37 14.97 1.07 -12.90
N LYS A 38 14.73 0.07 -12.05
CA LYS A 38 14.37 0.26 -10.62
C LYS A 38 13.18 1.21 -10.45
N ILE A 39 12.18 1.09 -11.33
CA ILE A 39 10.95 1.89 -11.29
C ILE A 39 9.82 1.02 -10.75
N LEU A 40 9.15 1.50 -9.71
CA LEU A 40 7.98 0.85 -9.15
C LEU A 40 6.78 0.89 -10.11
N LYS A 41 5.93 -0.13 -10.02
CA LYS A 41 4.62 -0.08 -10.68
C LYS A 41 3.72 0.90 -9.96
N VAL A 42 2.68 1.35 -10.65
CA VAL A 42 1.66 2.24 -10.09
C VAL A 42 0.99 1.62 -8.87
N GLU A 43 0.68 0.32 -8.92
CA GLU A 43 0.11 -0.41 -7.77
C GLU A 43 1.06 -0.38 -6.57
N ASP A 44 2.35 -0.68 -6.79
CA ASP A 44 3.37 -0.65 -5.74
C ASP A 44 3.56 0.75 -5.15
N LEU A 45 3.46 1.81 -5.98
CA LEU A 45 3.52 3.20 -5.53
C LEU A 45 2.36 3.55 -4.59
N VAL A 46 1.14 3.14 -4.94
CA VAL A 46 -0.04 3.37 -4.08
C VAL A 46 0.14 2.68 -2.74
N ASP A 47 0.60 1.43 -2.74
CA ASP A 47 0.84 0.69 -1.51
C ASP A 47 1.99 1.29 -0.70
N GLN A 48 3.05 1.79 -1.34
CA GLN A 48 4.13 2.52 -0.67
C GLN A 48 3.64 3.81 0.01
N GLU A 49 2.80 4.60 -0.65
CA GLU A 49 2.25 5.84 -0.06
C GLU A 49 1.38 5.53 1.17
N ILE A 50 0.56 4.47 1.08
CA ILE A 50 -0.23 3.98 2.22
C ILE A 50 0.70 3.56 3.38
N LEU A 51 1.74 2.77 3.10
CA LEU A 51 2.71 2.35 4.11
C LEU A 51 3.48 3.53 4.71
N THR A 52 3.81 4.53 3.90
CA THR A 52 4.45 5.76 4.35
C THR A 52 3.55 6.50 5.33
N PHE A 53 2.25 6.61 5.04
CA PHE A 53 1.28 7.18 5.98
C PHE A 53 1.23 6.41 7.31
N VAL A 54 1.19 5.07 7.26
CA VAL A 54 1.19 4.23 8.47
C VAL A 54 2.49 4.39 9.27
N SER A 55 3.63 4.48 8.59
CA SER A 55 4.92 4.76 9.23
C SER A 55 4.94 6.14 9.91
N CYS A 56 4.43 7.17 9.23
CA CYS A 56 4.29 8.51 9.81
C CYS A 56 3.36 8.53 11.02
N PHE A 57 2.25 7.77 10.97
CA PHE A 57 1.39 7.57 12.14
C PHE A 57 2.16 6.95 13.31
N LYS A 58 2.89 5.85 13.07
CA LYS A 58 3.67 5.15 14.10
C LYS A 58 4.74 6.07 14.71
N ASN A 59 5.38 6.90 13.89
CA ASN A 59 6.41 7.84 14.30
C ASN A 59 5.85 9.15 14.88
N LYS A 60 4.51 9.29 15.00
CA LYS A 60 3.84 10.51 15.51
C LYS A 60 4.22 11.78 14.74
N THR A 61 4.47 11.67 13.44
CA THR A 61 4.81 12.80 12.56
C THR A 61 3.59 13.35 11.81
N LEU A 62 2.43 12.70 11.93
CA LEU A 62 1.17 13.18 11.36
C LEU A 62 0.55 14.31 12.21
N PRO A 63 -0.34 15.13 11.62
CA PRO A 63 -1.15 16.07 12.38
C PRO A 63 -1.98 15.39 13.48
N LYS A 64 -2.18 16.09 14.61
CA LYS A 64 -2.84 15.56 15.82
C LYS A 64 -4.24 14.96 15.60
N ILE A 65 -4.95 15.37 14.54
CA ILE A 65 -6.24 14.77 14.15
C ILE A 65 -6.12 13.26 13.89
N PHE A 66 -4.92 12.77 13.56
CA PHE A 66 -4.65 11.38 13.27
C PHE A 66 -4.12 10.57 14.46
N ASP A 67 -3.95 11.15 15.65
CA ASP A 67 -3.34 10.46 16.80
C ASP A 67 -4.08 9.16 17.18
N ASN A 68 -5.40 9.11 16.94
CA ASN A 68 -6.24 7.94 17.20
C ASN A 68 -6.76 7.28 15.91
N TYR A 69 -6.05 7.46 14.79
CA TYR A 69 -6.52 6.98 13.48
C TYR A 69 -6.45 5.45 13.35
N PHE A 70 -5.36 4.85 13.82
CA PHE A 70 -5.19 3.39 13.91
C PHE A 70 -5.10 2.94 15.38
N GLN A 71 -5.31 1.65 15.60
CA GLN A 71 -5.23 1.01 16.92
C GLN A 71 -4.28 -0.19 16.83
N PHE A 72 -3.40 -0.34 17.81
CA PHE A 72 -2.50 -1.49 17.88
C PHE A 72 -3.19 -2.65 18.61
N ARG A 73 -2.88 -3.89 18.20
CA ARG A 73 -3.41 -5.08 18.88
C ARG A 73 -2.88 -5.24 20.31
N GLY A 74 -1.64 -4.78 20.55
CA GLY A 74 -1.01 -4.79 21.87
C GLY A 74 -1.80 -4.05 22.94
N ASP A 75 -2.61 -3.06 22.56
CA ASP A 75 -3.41 -2.26 23.51
C ASP A 75 -4.58 -3.05 24.13
N TYR A 76 -4.99 -4.19 23.53
CA TYR A 76 -6.21 -4.92 23.91
C TYR A 76 -5.99 -6.35 24.42
N GLN A 77 -4.86 -7.01 24.12
CA GLN A 77 -4.67 -8.44 24.42
C GLN A 77 -3.56 -8.67 25.47
N GLN A 78 -3.90 -9.32 26.58
CA GLN A 78 -2.96 -9.72 27.65
C GLN A 78 -1.99 -10.86 27.25
N ILE A 79 -2.28 -11.60 26.17
CA ILE A 79 -1.45 -12.73 25.75
C ILE A 79 -0.46 -12.25 24.69
N GLN A 80 0.76 -11.96 25.13
CA GLN A 80 1.88 -11.57 24.26
C GLN A 80 2.38 -12.80 23.49
N THR A 81 1.90 -13.00 22.26
CA THR A 81 2.64 -13.81 21.29
C THR A 81 3.62 -12.90 20.54
N ARG A 82 4.78 -13.44 20.18
CA ARG A 82 5.86 -12.67 19.53
C ARG A 82 5.29 -11.92 18.31
N ASN A 83 5.50 -10.61 18.26
CA ASN A 83 5.15 -9.68 17.17
C ASN A 83 3.73 -9.05 17.17
N ILE A 84 2.81 -9.43 18.07
CA ILE A 84 1.46 -8.83 18.12
C ILE A 84 1.46 -7.31 18.41
N GLU A 85 2.43 -6.81 19.16
CA GLU A 85 2.50 -5.38 19.55
C GLU A 85 2.64 -4.44 18.35
N ASN A 86 3.26 -4.90 17.26
CA ASN A 86 3.45 -4.11 16.04
C ASN A 86 2.31 -4.23 15.03
N HIS A 87 1.33 -5.10 15.29
CA HIS A 87 0.21 -5.34 14.39
C HIS A 87 -0.92 -4.35 14.64
N LEU A 88 -1.43 -3.76 13.56
CA LEU A 88 -2.59 -2.88 13.59
C LEU A 88 -3.90 -3.70 13.53
N ILE A 89 -4.93 -3.19 14.17
CA ILE A 89 -6.28 -3.75 14.08
C ILE A 89 -6.87 -3.37 12.72
N ILE A 90 -7.34 -4.38 11.98
CA ILE A 90 -8.04 -4.19 10.71
C ILE A 90 -9.53 -4.04 11.03
N PRO A 91 -10.16 -2.88 10.77
CA PRO A 91 -11.57 -2.70 11.02
C PRO A 91 -12.41 -3.48 10.01
N PHE A 92 -13.58 -3.97 10.44
CA PHE A 92 -14.53 -4.64 9.56
C PHE A 92 -15.22 -3.62 8.65
N SER A 93 -15.19 -3.86 7.34
CA SER A 93 -15.94 -3.09 6.35
C SER A 93 -17.12 -3.90 5.82
N ARG A 94 -18.28 -3.25 5.67
CA ARG A 94 -19.48 -3.85 5.07
C ARG A 94 -19.55 -3.67 3.55
N THR A 95 -18.69 -2.84 2.97
CA THR A 95 -18.74 -2.47 1.56
C THR A 95 -17.36 -2.53 0.92
N ASN A 96 -17.31 -2.84 -0.38
CA ASN A 96 -16.06 -2.85 -1.16
C ASN A 96 -15.37 -1.47 -1.17
N TYR A 97 -16.15 -0.38 -1.05
CA TYR A 97 -15.59 0.97 -0.93
C TYR A 97 -14.91 1.18 0.42
N GLY A 98 -15.55 0.75 1.51
CA GLY A 98 -14.96 0.81 2.84
C GLY A 98 -13.68 -0.01 2.96
N GLU A 99 -13.59 -1.16 2.27
CA GLU A 99 -12.38 -1.98 2.22
C GLU A 99 -11.20 -1.27 1.55
N GLN A 100 -11.48 -0.33 0.62
CA GLN A 100 -10.44 0.45 -0.06
C GLN A 100 -9.97 1.66 0.75
N THR A 101 -10.58 1.94 1.90
CA THR A 101 -10.17 3.08 2.72
C THR A 101 -8.80 2.85 3.35
N LEU A 102 -8.08 3.94 3.61
CA LEU A 102 -6.79 3.93 4.29
C LEU A 102 -6.86 3.26 5.67
N LYS A 103 -8.02 3.37 6.34
CA LYS A 103 -8.28 2.74 7.64
C LYS A 103 -8.29 1.21 7.59
N VAL A 104 -8.59 0.61 6.44
CA VAL A 104 -8.57 -0.86 6.23
C VAL A 104 -7.30 -1.29 5.50
N ARG A 105 -6.96 -0.65 4.37
CA ARG A 105 -5.79 -0.99 3.56
C ARG A 105 -4.47 -0.78 4.29
N GLY A 106 -4.36 0.28 5.09
CA GLY A 106 -3.14 0.59 5.85
C GLY A 106 -2.74 -0.54 6.80
N PRO A 107 -3.62 -0.94 7.75
CA PRO A 107 -3.37 -2.05 8.65
C PRO A 107 -3.13 -3.38 7.92
N LEU A 108 -3.85 -3.63 6.83
CA LEU A 108 -3.68 -4.85 6.03
C LEU A 108 -2.28 -4.94 5.44
N LEU A 109 -1.83 -3.91 4.70
CA LEU A 109 -0.50 -3.87 4.10
C LEU A 109 0.61 -3.87 5.15
N TRP A 110 0.44 -3.13 6.25
CA TRP A 110 1.43 -3.04 7.31
C TRP A 110 1.67 -4.38 8.00
N ASN A 111 0.61 -5.13 8.26
CA ASN A 111 0.69 -6.43 8.94
C ASN A 111 1.25 -7.54 8.03
N GLU A 112 1.26 -7.35 6.72
CA GLU A 112 1.85 -8.29 5.76
C GLU A 112 3.38 -8.13 5.63
N LEU A 113 3.95 -7.04 6.16
CA LEU A 113 5.39 -6.81 6.12
C LEU A 113 6.13 -7.83 7.01
N PRO A 114 7.26 -8.40 6.53
CA PRO A 114 8.07 -9.28 7.35
C PRO A 114 8.63 -8.51 8.56
N CYS A 115 8.40 -9.08 9.75
CA CYS A 115 8.88 -8.58 11.05
C CYS A 115 10.33 -8.98 11.32
#